data_AF-A0A2I0SZR5-F1
#
_entry.id   AF-A0A2I0SZR5-F1
#
_cell.length_a   1.000
_cell.length_b   1.000
_cell.length_c   1.000
_cell.angle_alpha   90.00
_cell.angle_beta   90.00
_cell.angle_gamma   90.00
#
_symmetry.space_group_name_H-M   'P 1'
#
loop_
_entity.id
_entity.type
_entity.pdbx_description
1 polymer ?
#
loop_
_entity_poly.entity_id
_entity_poly.type
_entity_poly.pdbx_seq_one_letter_code
_entity_poly.pdbx_strand_id
1 'polypeptide(L)'
;MAKVFEDTEADMHLIGATAVEDRLQEQSAETIEALHAAGMKVWVLTGDKMETAKSTCYACRLFQTSTELLELTAKTVGESERKEDRLHELLMEYHKKLIQDVPKNRGGLKR
;
A
#
# COMPACT_ATOMS: atom_id res chain seq x y z
N MET A 1 31.80 -13.63 6.04
CA MET A 1 30.99 -13.46 7.26
C MET A 1 29.50 -13.65 6.96
N ALA A 2 28.87 -12.88 6.05
CA ALA A 2 27.46 -13.09 5.66
C ALA A 2 27.11 -14.56 5.34
N LYS A 3 27.90 -15.21 4.49
CA LYS A 3 27.74 -16.63 4.16
C LYS A 3 27.76 -17.59 5.37
N VAL A 4 28.61 -17.31 6.36
CA VAL A 4 28.70 -18.15 7.56
C VAL A 4 27.45 -17.99 8.44
N PHE A 5 26.87 -16.79 8.50
CA PHE A 5 25.60 -16.55 9.17
C PHE A 5 24.45 -17.23 8.44
N GLU A 6 24.36 -17.11 7.11
CA GLU A 6 23.34 -17.79 6.30
C GLU A 6 23.38 -19.31 6.47
N ASP A 7 24.57 -19.91 6.44
CA ASP A 7 24.74 -21.36 6.64
C ASP A 7 24.35 -21.80 8.07
N THR A 8 24.51 -20.92 9.06
CA THR A 8 24.15 -21.21 10.48
C THR A 8 22.66 -20.98 10.76
N GLU A 9 22.03 -20.04 10.06
CA GLU A 9 20.61 -19.68 10.19
C GLU A 9 19.68 -20.58 9.33
N ALA A 10 20.22 -21.63 8.70
CA ALA A 10 19.45 -22.64 7.98
C ALA A 10 18.71 -23.62 8.92
N ASP A 11 17.65 -24.26 8.42
CA ASP A 11 16.90 -25.35 9.08
C ASP A 11 16.32 -25.03 10.48
N MET A 12 16.04 -23.75 10.76
CA MET A 12 15.39 -23.33 12.01
C MET A 12 13.91 -23.75 12.08
N HIS A 13 13.42 -24.00 13.29
CA HIS A 13 12.00 -24.29 13.55
C HIS A 13 11.30 -23.02 14.07
N LEU A 14 10.18 -22.63 13.45
CA LEU A 14 9.37 -21.50 13.92
C LEU A 14 8.67 -21.87 15.22
N ILE A 15 9.01 -21.18 16.31
CA ILE A 15 8.42 -21.39 17.65
C ILE A 15 7.31 -20.39 17.98
N GLY A 16 7.24 -19.28 17.27
CA GLY A 16 6.28 -18.20 17.51
C GLY A 16 6.61 -16.93 16.76
N ALA A 17 5.75 -15.92 16.88
CA ALA A 17 5.93 -14.60 16.32
C ALA A 17 5.50 -13.53 17.34
N THR A 18 6.11 -12.35 17.24
CA THR A 18 5.71 -11.18 18.02
C THR A 18 5.20 -10.09 17.08
N ALA A 19 4.36 -9.21 17.62
CA ALA A 19 3.92 -8.01 16.93
C ALA A 19 4.12 -6.82 17.88
N VAL A 20 4.69 -5.75 17.37
CA VAL A 20 4.87 -4.49 18.09
C VAL A 20 4.11 -3.43 17.31
N GLU A 21 3.21 -2.74 18.00
CA GLU A 21 2.45 -1.64 17.44
C GLU A 21 3.19 -0.33 17.68
N ASP A 22 3.35 0.45 16.61
CA ASP A 22 3.85 1.82 16.72
C ASP A 22 2.71 2.74 17.16
N ARG A 23 2.89 3.39 18.31
CA ARG A 23 1.82 4.20 18.89
C ARG A 23 1.70 5.52 18.15
N LEU A 24 0.56 5.70 17.51
CA LEU A 24 0.17 6.98 16.93
C LEU A 24 -0.26 7.98 18.00
N GLN A 25 -0.32 9.24 17.60
CA GLN A 25 -0.92 10.28 18.43
C GLN A 25 -2.40 9.99 18.64
N GLU A 26 -2.94 10.45 19.77
CA GLU A 26 -4.36 10.36 20.06
C GLU A 26 -5.17 11.02 18.92
N GLN A 27 -6.29 10.40 18.53
CA GLN A 27 -7.18 10.86 17.47
C GLN A 27 -6.60 10.91 16.05
N SER A 28 -5.42 10.31 15.81
CA SER A 28 -4.80 10.32 14.47
C SER A 28 -5.73 9.73 13.41
N ALA A 29 -6.33 8.58 13.69
CA ALA A 29 -7.18 7.88 12.72
C ALA A 29 -8.49 8.62 12.45
N GLU A 30 -9.15 9.09 13.51
CA GLU A 30 -10.39 9.85 13.46
C GLU A 30 -10.20 11.15 12.66
N THR A 31 -9.06 11.81 12.83
CA THR A 31 -8.71 13.03 12.10
C THR A 31 -8.54 12.75 10.61
N ILE A 32 -7.79 11.70 10.25
CA ILE A 32 -7.58 11.32 8.85
C ILE A 32 -8.91 10.96 8.17
N GLU A 33 -9.77 10.19 8.83
CA GLU A 33 -11.10 9.86 8.34
C GLU A 33 -11.96 11.12 8.12
N ALA A 34 -11.94 12.06 9.07
CA ALA A 34 -12.69 13.31 8.96
C ALA A 34 -12.22 14.17 7.78
N LEU A 35 -10.90 14.27 7.57
CA LEU A 35 -10.32 14.97 6.41
C LEU A 35 -10.76 14.32 5.09
N HIS A 36 -10.73 12.98 5.03
CA HIS A 36 -11.18 12.25 3.86
C HIS A 36 -12.68 12.45 3.59
N ALA A 37 -13.52 12.40 4.63
CA ALA A 37 -14.96 12.67 4.54
C ALA A 37 -15.28 14.10 4.08
N ALA A 38 -14.41 15.06 4.41
CA ALA A 38 -14.47 16.43 3.90
C ALA A 38 -14.00 16.58 2.44
N GLY A 39 -13.60 15.49 1.78
CA GLY A 39 -13.12 15.50 0.40
C GLY A 39 -11.65 15.90 0.25
N MET A 40 -10.89 16.02 1.34
CA MET A 40 -9.49 16.40 1.30
C MET A 40 -8.60 15.21 0.91
N LYS A 41 -7.53 15.48 0.15
CA LYS A 41 -6.51 14.50 -0.20
C LYS A 41 -5.36 14.61 0.78
N VAL A 42 -5.09 13.53 1.52
CA VAL A 42 -4.02 13.48 2.52
C VAL A 42 -2.82 12.73 1.95
N TRP A 43 -1.65 13.32 2.07
CA TRP A 43 -0.39 12.76 1.58
C TRP A 43 0.57 12.64 2.76
N VAL A 44 1.21 11.48 2.90
CA VAL A 44 2.25 11.26 3.91
C VAL A 44 3.59 11.24 3.20
N LEU A 45 4.46 12.19 3.54
CA LEU A 45 5.84 12.21 3.09
C LEU A 45 6.72 11.85 4.29
N THR A 46 7.45 10.75 4.19
CA THR A 46 8.32 10.26 5.27
C THR A 46 9.65 9.78 4.70
N GLY A 47 10.70 9.90 5.51
CA GLY A 47 12.02 9.31 5.24
C GLY A 47 12.20 7.91 5.82
N ASP A 48 11.14 7.33 6.40
CA ASP A 48 11.15 5.98 6.94
C ASP A 48 11.11 4.91 5.83
N LYS A 49 11.39 3.67 6.20
CA LYS A 49 11.26 2.51 5.32
C LYS A 49 9.81 2.35 4.85
N MET A 50 9.66 1.79 3.65
CA MET A 50 8.35 1.61 3.01
C MET A 50 7.42 0.73 3.85
N GLU A 51 7.96 -0.31 4.49
CA GLU A 51 7.19 -1.24 5.31
C GLU A 51 6.61 -0.54 6.55
N THR A 52 7.41 0.29 7.22
CA THR A 52 6.95 1.09 8.37
C THR A 52 5.93 2.13 7.94
N ALA A 53 6.20 2.85 6.85
CA ALA A 53 5.28 3.85 6.31
C ALA A 53 3.90 3.25 5.98
N LYS A 54 3.86 2.06 5.36
CA LYS A 54 2.61 1.33 5.11
C LYS A 54 1.91 0.97 6.42
N SER A 55 2.63 0.42 7.40
CA SER A 55 2.09 0.08 8.72
C SER A 55 1.45 1.29 9.39
N THR A 56 2.12 2.44 9.40
CA THR A 56 1.60 3.71 9.92
C THR A 56 0.33 4.16 9.17
N CYS A 57 0.31 4.05 7.83
CA CYS A 57 -0.85 4.43 7.03
C CYS A 57 -2.07 3.55 7.29
N TYR A 58 -1.88 2.25 7.54
CA TYR A 58 -2.96 1.36 7.97
C TYR A 58 -3.43 1.70 9.39
N ALA A 59 -2.50 1.94 10.33
CA ALA A 59 -2.82 2.29 11.71
C ALA A 59 -3.62 3.60 11.83
N CYS A 60 -3.30 4.61 11.01
CA CYS A 60 -4.06 5.87 10.96
C CYS A 60 -5.27 5.82 10.01
N ARG A 61 -5.61 4.64 9.48
CA ARG A 61 -6.73 4.42 8.54
C ARG A 61 -6.68 5.29 7.27
N LEU A 62 -5.50 5.76 6.91
CA LEU A 62 -5.26 6.33 5.58
C LEU A 62 -5.40 5.24 4.51
N PHE A 63 -4.91 4.04 4.82
CA PHE A 63 -5.17 2.83 4.04
C PHE A 63 -6.16 1.93 4.78
N GLN A 64 -7.06 1.34 4.02
CA GLN A 64 -7.98 0.31 4.48
C GLN A 64 -7.49 -1.05 3.97
N THR A 65 -7.92 -2.14 4.60
CA THR A 65 -7.56 -3.50 4.14
C THR A 65 -7.98 -3.79 2.69
N SER A 66 -8.99 -3.07 2.19
CA SER A 66 -9.43 -3.12 0.79
C SER A 66 -8.70 -2.15 -0.14
N THR A 67 -7.78 -1.32 0.34
CA THR A 67 -7.01 -0.38 -0.48
C THR A 67 -6.05 -1.16 -1.36
N GLU A 68 -6.19 -1.01 -2.68
CA GLU A 68 -5.20 -1.48 -3.65
C GLU A 68 -3.99 -0.53 -3.65
N LEU A 69 -2.81 -1.06 -3.35
CA LEU A 69 -1.57 -0.30 -3.30
C LEU A 69 -0.88 -0.33 -4.67
N LEU A 70 -0.65 0.85 -5.24
CA LEU A 70 0.21 1.02 -6.41
C LEU A 70 1.62 1.37 -5.94
N GLU A 71 2.59 0.52 -6.25
CA GLU A 71 3.95 0.64 -5.75
C GLU A 71 4.93 0.98 -6.87
N LEU A 72 5.72 2.04 -6.66
CA LEU A 72 6.79 2.45 -7.55
C LEU A 72 8.08 2.59 -6.76
N THR A 73 9.00 1.66 -6.95
CA THR A 73 10.30 1.61 -6.28
C THR A 73 11.43 1.54 -7.31
N ALA A 74 12.67 1.83 -6.87
CA ALA A 74 13.85 1.65 -7.72
C ALA A 74 14.08 0.18 -8.15
N LYS A 75 13.49 -0.79 -7.44
CA LYS A 75 13.56 -2.22 -7.81
C LYS A 75 12.55 -2.59 -8.90
N THR A 76 11.43 -1.87 -8.96
CA THR A 76 10.35 -2.10 -9.93
C THR A 76 10.51 -1.30 -11.22
N VAL A 77 11.47 -0.38 -11.25
CA VAL A 77 11.85 0.40 -12.44
C VAL A 77 13.17 -0.17 -12.92
N GLY A 78 13.25 -0.60 -14.19
CA GLY A 78 14.51 -1.07 -14.75
C GLY A 78 15.60 0.02 -14.66
N GLU A 79 16.87 -0.36 -14.54
CA GLU A 79 17.98 0.61 -14.37
C GLU A 79 18.06 1.68 -15.49
N SER A 80 17.54 1.37 -16.68
CA SER A 80 17.50 2.26 -17.85
C SER A 80 16.13 2.91 -18.11
N GLU A 81 15.12 2.59 -17.30
CA GLU A 81 13.77 3.11 -17.48
C GLU A 81 13.56 4.41 -16.69
N ARG A 82 12.86 5.35 -17.29
CA ARG A 82 12.44 6.56 -16.58
C ARG A 82 11.31 6.22 -15.63
N LYS A 83 11.40 6.70 -14.39
CA LYS A 83 10.37 6.49 -13.37
C LYS A 83 9.00 7.02 -13.79
N GLU A 84 8.99 8.10 -14.58
CA GLU A 84 7.75 8.69 -15.09
C GLU A 84 7.01 7.74 -16.05
N ASP A 85 7.74 7.02 -16.89
CA ASP A 85 7.16 6.09 -17.86
C ASP A 85 6.53 4.90 -17.14
N ARG A 86 7.25 4.33 -16.16
CA ARG A 86 6.70 3.23 -15.33
C ARG A 86 5.49 3.66 -14.51
N LEU A 87 5.50 4.89 -13.97
CA LEU A 87 4.33 5.44 -13.28
C LEU A 87 3.14 5.55 -14.23
N HIS A 88 3.38 6.03 -15.45
CA HIS A 88 2.32 6.17 -16.46
C HIS A 88 1.69 4.81 -16.80
N GLU A 89 2.49 3.78 -17.01
CA GLU A 89 2.01 2.42 -17.24
C GLU A 89 1.15 1.90 -16.09
N LEU A 90 1.63 2.03 -14.84
CA LEU A 90 0.89 1.60 -13.64
C LEU A 90 -0.47 2.30 -13.53
N LEU A 91 -0.52 3.61 -13.82
CA LEU A 91 -1.78 4.37 -13.78
C LEU A 91 -2.74 3.93 -14.90
N MET A 92 -2.23 3.58 -16.08
CA MET A 92 -3.04 3.08 -17.19
C MET A 92 -3.61 1.68 -16.90
N GLU A 93 -2.80 0.79 -16.34
CA GLU A 93 -3.23 -0.53 -15.88
C GLU A 93 -4.35 -0.41 -14.83
N TYR A 94 -4.14 0.44 -13.82
CA TYR A 94 -5.13 0.68 -12.78
C TYR A 94 -6.43 1.29 -13.34
N HIS A 95 -6.32 2.27 -14.24
CA HIS A 95 -7.48 2.89 -14.88
C HIS A 95 -8.30 1.87 -15.69
N LYS A 96 -7.63 1.01 -16.45
CA LYS A 96 -8.28 -0.06 -17.22
C LYS A 96 -9.05 -1.01 -16.32
N LYS A 97 -8.46 -1.39 -15.19
CA LYS A 97 -9.10 -2.25 -14.19
C LYS A 97 -10.37 -1.59 -13.62
N LEU A 98 -10.29 -0.32 -13.23
CA LEU A 98 -11.44 0.44 -12.73
C LEU A 98 -12.61 0.52 -13.73
N ILE A 99 -12.33 0.67 -15.03
CA ILE A 99 -13.38 0.72 -16.06
C ILE A 99 -14.02 -0.67 -16.26
N GLN A 100 -13.24 -1.74 -16.19
CA GLN A 100 -13.74 -3.10 -16.42
C GLN A 100 -14.62 -3.62 -15.27
N ASP A 101 -14.37 -3.15 -14.05
CA ASP A 101 -15.17 -3.51 -12.86
C ASP A 101 -16.49 -2.72 -12.73
N VAL A 102 -16.80 -1.79 -13.66
CA VAL A 102 -18.11 -1.11 -13.70
C VAL A 102 -19.20 -2.12 -14.07
N PRO A 103 -20.22 -2.35 -13.22
CA PRO A 103 -21.30 -3.28 -13.55
C PRO A 103 -22.04 -2.80 -14.80
N LYS A 104 -22.12 -3.65 -15.83
CA LYS A 104 -23.04 -3.43 -16.95
C LYS A 104 -24.46 -3.45 -16.40
N ASN A 105 -25.03 -2.27 -16.15
CA ASN A 105 -26.38 -2.09 -15.67
C ASN A 105 -27.34 -2.93 -16.56
N ARG A 106 -27.91 -4.02 -16.01
CA ARG A 106 -28.92 -4.80 -16.72
C ARG A 106 -30.18 -3.96 -16.76
N GLY A 107 -30.33 -3.20 -17.83
CA GLY A 107 -31.60 -2.60 -18.21
C GLY A 107 -32.66 -3.69 -18.28
N GLY A 108 -33.71 -3.53 -17.47
CA GLY A 108 -34.80 -4.47 -17.36
C GLY A 108 -35.83 -4.00 -16.36
N LEU A 109 -36.38 -2.80 -16.56
CA LEU A 109 -37.71 -2.48 -16.02
C LEU A 109 -38.68 -3.53 -16.56
N LYS A 110 -39.02 -4.53 -15.74
CA LYS A 110 -40.18 -5.36 -16.00
C LYS A 110 -41.41 -4.51 -15.64
N ARG A 111 -42.14 -4.12 -16.67
CA ARG A 111 -43.53 -3.68 -16.59
C ARG A 111 -44.41 -4.80 -16.02
#